data_AF-A0A7W1VWY5-F1
#
_entry.id   AF-A0A7W1VWY5-F1
#
_cell.length_a   1.000
_cell.length_b   1.000
_cell.length_c   1.000
_cell.angle_alpha   90.00
_cell.angle_beta   90.00
_cell.angle_gamma   90.00
#
_symmetry.space_group_name_H-M   'P 1'
#
loop_
_entity.id
_entity.type
_entity.pdbx_description
1 polymer ?
#
loop_
_entity_poly.entity_id
_entity_poly.type
_entity_poly.pdbx_seq_one_letter_code
_entity_poly.pdbx_strand_id
1 'polypeptide(L)'
;MKEILSIKQDEELDMTDVHIRVPGFQNFGQRLGDLERQFSETIKVRPEPDSDPELEAEIEADVAETMEMLKGTMASMKGDLESMPEGPQKEALKLMMQEFEKGDQEEEEVENDPEHGDGARNEDRFTYDLEKLRVGMQDEVTWDKVAEARLDDFLAKWPLIRPAVLQATFDHYKEIYPQIFEIFGDDDDYQFLMPKPTTPEAVADLFIITAIYLRDDGCVGLGGHCTWDDEHGYGVLLKDNQVVTVGHESDAFA
;
A
#
# COMPACT_ATOMS: atom_id res chain seq x y z
N MET A 1 8.61 13.43 23.59
CA MET A 1 8.83 14.65 22.76
C MET A 1 9.18 14.16 21.38
N LYS A 2 8.52 14.66 20.33
CA LYS A 2 8.79 14.26 18.94
C LYS A 2 10.10 14.86 18.44
N GLU A 3 10.78 14.15 17.55
CA GLU A 3 11.95 14.61 16.80
C GLU A 3 11.56 14.75 15.33
N ILE A 4 11.86 15.90 14.71
CA ILE A 4 11.68 16.08 13.26
C ILE A 4 12.92 15.53 12.57
N LEU A 5 12.76 14.50 11.74
CA LEU A 5 13.84 13.86 11.00
C LEU A 5 14.09 14.57 9.67
N SER A 6 13.01 14.89 8.95
CA SER A 6 13.08 15.62 7.68
C SER A 6 11.74 16.26 7.34
N ILE A 7 11.81 17.28 6.49
CA ILE A 7 10.65 17.91 5.86
C ILE A 7 10.92 17.84 4.36
N LYS A 8 9.99 17.25 3.61
CA LYS A 8 10.04 17.12 2.15
C LYS A 8 8.81 17.79 1.57
N GLN A 9 9.01 18.49 0.46
CA GLN A 9 7.94 19.01 -0.35
C GLN A 9 7.85 18.14 -1.59
N ASP A 10 6.69 17.56 -1.83
CA ASP A 10 6.36 16.86 -3.05
C ASP A 10 5.85 17.91 -4.05
N GLU A 11 6.66 18.24 -5.04
CA GLU A 11 6.32 19.25 -6.04
C GLU A 11 5.24 18.77 -7.03
N GLU A 12 5.08 17.45 -7.20
CA GLU A 12 4.08 16.87 -8.11
C GLU A 12 2.70 16.83 -7.46
N LEU A 13 2.66 16.53 -6.16
CA LEU A 13 1.41 16.44 -5.39
C LEU A 13 1.06 17.72 -4.61
N ASP A 14 1.91 18.75 -4.68
CA ASP A 14 1.82 19.99 -3.88
C ASP A 14 1.61 19.71 -2.38
N MET A 15 2.22 18.64 -1.87
CA MET A 15 2.09 18.19 -0.49
C MET A 15 3.38 18.40 0.29
N THR A 16 3.26 18.75 1.57
CA THR A 16 4.40 18.74 2.50
C THR A 16 4.32 17.54 3.41
N ASP A 17 5.38 16.74 3.37
CA ASP A 17 5.57 15.57 4.21
C ASP A 17 6.64 15.82 5.26
N VAL A 18 6.28 15.57 6.51
CA VAL A 18 7.19 15.69 7.66
C VAL A 18 7.43 14.32 8.25
N HIS A 19 8.66 13.83 8.16
CA HIS A 19 9.03 12.59 8.83
C HIS A 19 9.46 12.91 10.26
N ILE A 20 8.85 12.22 11.22
CA ILE A 20 9.13 12.38 12.63
C ILE A 20 9.52 11.05 13.27
N ARG A 21 10.20 11.14 14.41
CA ARG A 21 10.31 10.04 15.37
C ARG A 21 9.61 10.44 16.67
N VAL A 22 8.83 9.54 17.23
CA VAL A 22 8.12 9.73 18.49
C VAL A 22 8.55 8.62 19.46
N PRO A 23 9.61 8.85 20.26
CA PRO A 23 10.09 7.86 21.21
C PRO A 23 9.01 7.43 22.19
N GLY A 24 8.81 6.11 22.33
CA GLY A 24 7.78 5.52 23.17
C GLY A 24 6.36 5.61 22.59
N PHE A 25 6.20 5.89 21.30
CA PHE A 25 4.89 5.86 20.66
C PHE A 25 4.27 4.47 20.75
N GLN A 26 3.06 4.40 21.30
CA GLN A 26 2.33 3.16 21.49
C GLN A 26 1.65 2.75 20.18
N ASN A 27 2.42 2.27 19.21
CA ASN A 27 1.89 1.81 17.94
C ASN A 27 1.16 0.46 18.06
N PHE A 28 0.53 0.04 16.96
CA PHE A 28 0.05 -1.30 16.69
C PHE A 28 1.10 -2.08 15.90
N GLY A 29 0.83 -3.34 15.57
CA GLY A 29 1.66 -4.12 14.65
C GLY A 29 3.00 -4.55 15.25
N GLN A 30 3.07 -4.81 16.57
CA GLN A 30 4.32 -5.20 17.23
C GLN A 30 4.91 -6.48 16.63
N ARG A 31 4.04 -7.33 16.07
CA ARG A 31 4.39 -8.58 15.41
C ARG A 31 4.06 -8.61 13.92
N LEU A 32 3.69 -7.47 13.32
CA LEU A 32 3.24 -7.43 11.93
C LEU A 32 4.30 -8.01 10.97
N GLY A 33 5.54 -7.53 11.09
CA GLY A 33 6.66 -8.03 10.28
C GLY A 33 7.00 -9.51 10.53
N ASP A 34 6.78 -10.01 11.75
CA ASP A 34 6.95 -11.45 12.04
C ASP A 34 5.87 -12.28 11.35
N LEU A 35 4.63 -11.80 11.33
CA LEU A 35 3.50 -12.46 10.67
C LEU A 35 3.70 -12.51 9.14
N GLU A 36 4.11 -11.38 8.54
CA GLU A 36 4.40 -11.30 7.10
C GLU A 36 5.61 -12.16 6.70
N ARG A 37 6.64 -12.21 7.56
CA ARG A 37 7.78 -13.11 7.36
C ARG A 37 7.35 -14.58 7.40
N GLN A 38 6.55 -14.97 8.40
CA GLN A 38 6.02 -16.33 8.51
C GLN A 38 5.17 -16.72 7.30
N PHE A 39 4.32 -15.80 6.83
CA PHE A 39 3.55 -15.98 5.61
C PHE A 39 4.46 -16.21 4.40
N SER A 40 5.44 -15.31 4.20
CA SER A 40 6.41 -15.42 3.11
C SER A 40 7.25 -16.70 3.17
N GLU A 41 7.59 -17.20 4.36
CA GLU A 41 8.30 -18.47 4.53
C GLU A 41 7.41 -19.68 4.24
N THR A 42 6.12 -19.62 4.58
CA THR A 42 5.18 -20.72 4.34
C THR A 42 4.96 -20.95 2.84
N ILE A 43 4.82 -19.87 2.07
CA ILE A 43 4.76 -19.93 0.61
C ILE A 43 6.04 -20.52 0.02
N LYS A 44 7.22 -20.18 0.55
CA LYS A 44 8.53 -20.68 0.05
C LYS A 44 8.74 -22.19 0.24
N VAL A 45 8.11 -22.79 1.25
CA VAL A 45 8.34 -24.20 1.62
C VAL A 45 7.41 -25.14 0.86
N ARG A 46 6.33 -24.63 0.26
CA ARG A 46 5.53 -25.43 -0.67
C ARG A 46 6.34 -25.64 -1.95
N PRO A 47 6.56 -26.89 -2.40
CA PRO A 47 7.01 -27.10 -3.76
C PRO A 47 5.97 -26.45 -4.67
N GLU A 48 6.41 -25.68 -5.67
CA GLU A 48 5.52 -25.27 -6.75
C GLU A 48 4.80 -26.53 -7.23
N PRO A 49 3.47 -26.48 -7.38
CA PRO A 49 2.67 -27.67 -7.61
C PRO A 49 3.17 -28.33 -8.89
N ASP A 50 3.94 -29.43 -8.78
CA ASP A 50 4.63 -30.17 -9.85
C ASP A 50 4.20 -29.63 -11.22
N SER A 51 4.77 -28.50 -11.62
CA SER A 51 4.27 -27.81 -12.80
C SER A 51 4.65 -28.71 -13.95
N ASP A 52 3.62 -29.23 -14.62
CA ASP A 52 3.84 -30.12 -15.74
C ASP A 52 4.65 -29.32 -16.76
N PRO A 53 5.91 -29.68 -17.04
CA PRO A 53 6.75 -28.89 -17.93
C PRO A 53 6.16 -28.81 -19.35
N GLU A 54 5.22 -29.70 -19.71
CA GLU A 54 4.44 -29.58 -20.93
C GLU A 54 3.39 -28.46 -20.85
N LEU A 55 2.75 -28.26 -19.69
CA LEU A 55 1.77 -27.19 -19.46
C LEU A 55 2.44 -25.82 -19.35
N GLU A 56 3.61 -25.72 -18.71
CA GLU A 56 4.39 -24.48 -18.68
C GLU A 56 4.84 -24.08 -20.08
N ALA A 57 5.37 -25.02 -20.86
CA ALA A 57 5.76 -24.76 -22.24
C ALA A 57 4.56 -24.39 -23.13
N GLU A 58 3.36 -24.93 -22.85
CA GLU A 58 2.13 -24.57 -23.55
C GLU A 58 1.67 -23.14 -23.19
N ILE A 59 1.72 -22.76 -21.91
CA ILE A 59 1.42 -21.39 -21.46
C ILE A 59 2.43 -20.39 -22.02
N GLU A 60 3.73 -20.68 -21.98
CA GLU A 60 4.76 -19.83 -22.57
C GLU A 60 4.59 -19.68 -24.08
N ALA A 61 4.22 -20.76 -24.79
CA ALA A 61 3.94 -20.72 -26.21
C ALA A 61 2.69 -19.87 -26.53
N ASP A 62 1.61 -20.02 -25.74
CA ASP A 62 0.38 -19.23 -25.89
C ASP A 62 0.61 -17.74 -25.59
N VAL A 63 1.41 -17.43 -24.56
CA VAL A 63 1.80 -16.04 -24.24
C VAL A 63 2.67 -15.47 -25.34
N ALA A 64 3.65 -16.22 -25.86
CA ALA A 64 4.49 -15.80 -26.97
C ALA A 64 3.69 -15.58 -28.27
N GLU A 65 2.72 -16.44 -28.58
CA GLU A 65 1.82 -16.28 -29.73
C GLU A 65 0.93 -15.03 -29.57
N THR A 66 0.41 -14.81 -28.36
CA THR A 66 -0.40 -13.63 -28.03
C THR A 66 0.42 -12.34 -28.16
N MET A 67 1.65 -12.34 -27.67
CA MET A 67 2.61 -11.23 -27.80
C MET A 67 2.96 -10.95 -29.28
N GLU A 68 3.21 -11.97 -30.09
CA GLU A 68 3.44 -11.79 -31.54
C GLU A 68 2.21 -11.18 -32.24
N MET A 69 1.01 -11.63 -31.89
CA MET A 69 -0.23 -11.08 -32.44
C MET A 69 -0.42 -9.61 -32.04
N LEU A 70 -0.09 -9.25 -30.80
CA LEU A 70 -0.12 -7.89 -30.30
C LEU A 70 0.89 -7.00 -31.04
N LYS A 71 2.14 -7.46 -31.20
CA LYS A 71 3.20 -6.77 -31.94
C LYS A 71 2.81 -6.55 -33.40
N GLY A 72 2.20 -7.54 -34.06
CA GLY A 72 1.67 -7.41 -35.41
C GLY A 72 0.53 -6.38 -35.52
N THR A 73 -0.37 -6.37 -34.54
CA THR A 73 -1.47 -5.41 -34.46
C THR A 73 -0.95 -3.98 -34.25
N MET A 74 0.06 -3.80 -33.39
CA MET A 74 0.70 -2.51 -33.15
C MET A 74 1.47 -2.00 -34.36
N ALA A 75 2.18 -2.86 -35.08
CA ALA A 75 2.84 -2.49 -36.33
C ALA A 75 1.83 -2.01 -37.38
N SER A 76 0.66 -2.65 -37.46
CA SER A 76 -0.44 -2.20 -38.33
C SER A 76 -1.00 -0.85 -37.89
N MET A 77 -1.26 -0.67 -36.59
CA MET A 77 -1.75 0.60 -36.04
C MET A 77 -0.76 1.75 -36.24
N LYS A 78 0.55 1.49 -36.16
CA LYS A 78 1.61 2.47 -36.44
C LYS A 78 1.57 2.93 -37.89
N GLY A 79 1.42 1.99 -38.83
CA GLY A 79 1.28 2.31 -40.26
C GLY A 79 0.02 3.12 -40.56
N ASP A 80 -1.11 2.76 -39.95
CA ASP A 80 -2.36 3.50 -40.09
C ASP A 80 -2.24 4.93 -39.52
N LEU A 81 -1.64 5.07 -38.33
CA LEU A 81 -1.37 6.35 -37.67
C LEU A 81 -0.52 7.30 -38.54
N GLU A 82 0.51 6.79 -39.21
CA GLU A 82 1.35 7.59 -40.11
C GLU A 82 0.56 8.16 -41.29
N SER A 83 -0.44 7.41 -41.78
CA SER A 83 -1.30 7.83 -42.89
C SER A 83 -2.47 8.74 -42.48
N MET A 84 -2.73 8.90 -41.18
CA MET A 84 -3.83 9.73 -40.67
C MET A 84 -3.54 11.23 -40.80
N PRO A 85 -4.56 12.06 -41.14
CA PRO A 85 -4.43 13.51 -41.14
C PRO A 85 -4.20 14.05 -39.72
N GLU A 86 -3.41 15.11 -39.60
CA GLU A 86 -3.11 15.76 -38.32
C GLU A 86 -4.38 16.29 -37.64
N GLY A 87 -4.54 15.99 -36.35
CA GLY A 87 -5.70 16.38 -35.56
C GLY A 87 -5.74 15.73 -34.17
N PRO A 88 -6.72 16.10 -33.31
CA PRO A 88 -6.76 15.69 -31.91
C PRO A 88 -6.80 14.17 -31.70
N GLN A 89 -7.39 13.43 -32.65
CA GLN A 89 -7.46 11.98 -32.61
C GLN A 89 -6.10 11.31 -32.90
N LYS A 90 -5.30 11.89 -33.79
CA LYS A 90 -3.95 11.40 -34.09
C LYS A 90 -3.02 11.61 -32.90
N GLU A 91 -3.14 12.74 -32.21
CA GLU A 91 -2.36 13.04 -31.01
C GLU A 91 -2.74 12.14 -29.82
N ALA A 92 -4.02 11.87 -29.61
CA ALA A 92 -4.46 10.93 -28.57
C ALA A 92 -3.94 9.51 -28.82
N LEU A 93 -3.96 9.05 -30.09
CA LEU A 93 -3.46 7.72 -30.45
C LEU A 93 -1.93 7.63 -30.37
N LYS A 94 -1.19 8.71 -30.69
CA LYS A 94 0.26 8.81 -30.45
C LYS A 94 0.60 8.68 -28.96
N LEU A 95 -0.15 9.36 -28.09
CA LEU A 95 0.11 9.34 -26.65
C LEU A 95 -0.08 7.93 -26.07
N MET A 96 -1.18 7.26 -26.45
CA MET A 96 -1.46 5.88 -26.04
C MET A 96 -0.38 4.88 -26.53
N MET A 97 0.14 5.08 -27.75
CA MET A 97 1.24 4.24 -28.26
C MET A 97 2.57 4.52 -27.55
N GLN A 98 2.84 5.76 -27.15
CA GLN A 98 4.03 6.10 -26.37
C GLN A 98 4.00 5.54 -24.95
N GLU A 99 2.83 5.47 -24.31
CA GLU A 99 2.68 4.80 -23.01
C GLU A 99 2.90 3.29 -23.12
N PHE A 100 2.42 2.66 -24.20
CA PHE A 100 2.64 1.24 -24.44
C PHE A 100 4.10 0.91 -24.77
N GLU A 101 4.77 1.72 -25.61
CA GLU A 101 6.21 1.58 -25.89
C GLU A 101 7.09 1.85 -24.65
N LYS A 102 6.60 2.64 -23.68
CA LYS A 102 7.28 2.82 -22.38
C LYS A 102 7.10 1.63 -21.44
N GLY A 103 5.91 1.03 -21.39
CA GLY A 103 5.66 -0.18 -20.60
C GLY A 103 6.57 -1.35 -21.01
N ASP A 104 6.74 -1.56 -22.32
CA ASP A 104 7.66 -2.59 -22.87
C ASP A 104 9.14 -2.30 -22.52
N GLN A 105 9.55 -1.02 -22.41
CA GLN A 105 10.92 -0.64 -22.02
C GLN A 105 11.16 -0.77 -20.51
N GLU A 106 10.14 -0.50 -19.69
CA GLU A 106 10.21 -0.69 -18.23
C GLU A 106 10.24 -2.18 -17.86
N GLU A 107 9.55 -3.06 -18.59
CA GLU A 107 9.67 -4.52 -18.39
C GLU A 107 11.05 -5.08 -18.82
N GLU A 108 11.63 -4.62 -19.95
CA GLU A 108 12.99 -5.05 -20.37
C GLU A 108 14.12 -4.48 -19.49
N GLU A 109 13.94 -3.30 -18.87
CA GLU A 109 14.90 -2.74 -17.90
C GLU A 109 14.82 -3.44 -16.53
N VAL A 110 13.65 -3.93 -16.11
CA VAL A 110 13.49 -4.70 -14.87
C VAL A 110 14.13 -6.10 -14.97
N GLU A 111 14.10 -6.74 -16.15
CA GLU A 111 14.76 -8.05 -16.34
C GLU A 111 16.30 -7.97 -16.48
N ASN A 112 16.87 -6.81 -16.85
CA ASN A 112 18.31 -6.65 -17.07
C ASN A 112 19.04 -5.77 -16.03
N ASP A 113 18.34 -5.31 -14.99
CA ASP A 113 19.00 -4.69 -13.84
C ASP A 113 19.65 -5.78 -12.96
N PRO A 114 21.00 -5.79 -12.80
CA PRO A 114 21.67 -6.70 -11.86
C PRO A 114 21.29 -6.46 -10.38
N GLU A 115 20.52 -5.42 -10.04
CA GLU A 115 19.85 -5.29 -8.72
C GLU A 115 18.53 -6.08 -8.60
N HIS A 116 17.93 -6.54 -9.71
CA HIS A 116 16.79 -7.47 -9.73
C HIS A 116 17.23 -8.89 -10.09
N GLY A 117 18.43 -9.26 -9.62
CA GLY A 117 18.83 -10.65 -9.50
C GLY A 117 17.88 -11.38 -8.56
N ASP A 118 17.21 -12.38 -9.12
CA ASP A 118 16.42 -13.38 -8.42
C ASP A 118 17.14 -13.84 -7.14
N GLY A 119 16.51 -13.62 -5.98
CA GLY A 119 16.86 -14.33 -4.73
C GLY A 119 17.69 -13.61 -3.66
N ALA A 120 17.99 -12.31 -3.73
CA ALA A 120 18.46 -11.55 -2.55
C ALA A 120 17.28 -10.77 -1.91
N ARG A 121 16.26 -11.51 -1.46
CA ARG A 121 15.07 -10.97 -0.79
C ARG A 121 15.50 -10.17 0.44
N ASN A 122 15.37 -8.85 0.36
CA ASN A 122 15.79 -7.92 1.40
C ASN A 122 15.03 -8.22 2.71
N GLU A 123 15.71 -8.83 3.70
CA GLU A 123 15.13 -9.18 5.01
C GLU A 123 14.57 -7.94 5.75
N ASP A 124 15.03 -6.75 5.35
CA ASP A 124 14.60 -5.47 5.90
C ASP A 124 13.16 -5.10 5.52
N ARG A 125 12.55 -5.72 4.49
CA ARG A 125 11.18 -5.38 4.05
C ARG A 125 10.11 -5.62 5.12
N PHE A 126 10.39 -6.50 6.07
CA PHE A 126 9.49 -6.83 7.19
C PHE A 126 9.90 -6.14 8.50
N THR A 127 10.78 -5.15 8.44
CA THR A 127 11.24 -4.44 9.64
C THR A 127 10.57 -3.08 9.73
N TYR A 128 9.60 -2.97 10.63
CA TYR A 128 8.87 -1.74 10.89
C TYR A 128 9.48 -0.93 12.05
N ASP A 129 9.82 0.33 11.80
CA ASP A 129 10.16 1.30 12.87
C ASP A 129 8.87 1.88 13.45
N LEU A 130 8.38 1.26 14.53
CA LEU A 130 7.10 1.60 15.17
C LEU A 130 7.04 3.03 15.73
N GLU A 131 8.18 3.71 15.86
CA GLU A 131 8.28 5.07 16.37
C GLU A 131 8.42 6.12 15.27
N LYS A 132 8.65 5.70 14.02
CA LYS A 132 8.80 6.60 12.87
C LYS A 132 7.45 6.78 12.18
N LEU A 133 7.05 8.03 12.00
CA LEU A 133 5.79 8.39 11.37
C LEU A 133 6.04 9.43 10.27
N ARG A 134 5.29 9.31 9.18
CA ARG A 134 5.09 10.38 8.21
C ARG A 134 3.93 11.25 8.69
N VAL A 135 4.05 12.56 8.56
CA VAL A 135 2.96 13.50 8.79
C VAL A 135 2.68 14.23 7.49
N GLY A 136 1.58 13.90 6.84
CA GLY A 136 1.12 14.56 5.62
C GLY A 136 0.20 15.72 5.96
N MET A 137 0.40 16.85 5.30
CA MET A 137 -0.56 17.94 5.34
C MET A 137 -1.57 17.75 4.22
N GLN A 138 -2.86 17.79 4.54
CA GLN A 138 -3.95 17.67 3.56
C GLN A 138 -4.66 19.02 3.39
N ASP A 139 -5.34 19.18 2.25
CA ASP A 139 -6.07 20.40 1.90
C ASP A 139 -5.15 21.65 1.91
N GLU A 140 -5.61 22.76 2.47
CA GLU A 140 -4.83 24.02 2.57
C GLU A 140 -3.89 24.06 3.80
N VAL A 141 -3.65 22.92 4.47
CA VAL A 141 -2.78 22.89 5.65
C VAL A 141 -1.32 23.01 5.22
N THR A 142 -0.60 23.95 5.82
CA THR A 142 0.85 24.07 5.67
C THR A 142 1.56 23.68 6.95
N TRP A 143 2.77 23.13 6.85
CA TRP A 143 3.58 22.86 8.03
C TRP A 143 4.07 24.15 8.70
N ASP A 144 3.38 24.55 9.76
CA ASP A 144 3.68 25.73 10.56
C ASP A 144 3.58 25.44 12.08
N LYS A 145 3.62 26.49 12.91
CA LYS A 145 3.52 26.34 14.37
C LYS A 145 2.14 25.89 14.85
N VAL A 146 1.09 26.11 14.05
CA VAL A 146 -0.27 25.67 14.38
C VAL A 146 -0.40 24.18 14.08
N ALA A 147 0.04 23.72 12.92
CA ALA A 147 0.09 22.31 12.55
C ALA A 147 0.96 21.51 13.55
N GLU A 148 2.14 22.04 13.89
CA GLU A 148 3.05 21.41 14.86
C GLU A 148 2.41 21.26 16.25
N ALA A 149 1.72 22.30 16.73
CA ALA A 149 1.04 22.27 18.04
C ALA A 149 -0.15 21.32 18.06
N ARG A 150 -0.89 21.21 16.95
CA ARG A 150 -2.00 20.26 16.82
C ARG A 150 -1.51 18.81 16.80
N LEU A 151 -0.42 18.54 16.10
CA LEU A 151 0.24 17.23 16.15
C LEU A 151 0.69 16.90 17.57
N ASP A 152 1.30 17.85 18.29
CA ASP A 152 1.70 17.64 19.69
C ASP A 152 0.52 17.33 20.60
N ASP A 153 -0.60 18.05 20.44
CA ASP A 153 -1.83 17.81 21.19
C ASP A 153 -2.42 16.43 20.90
N PHE A 154 -2.45 16.02 19.62
CA PHE A 154 -2.86 14.67 19.22
C PHE A 154 -1.96 13.59 19.86
N LEU A 155 -0.63 13.72 19.71
CA LEU A 155 0.33 12.75 20.25
C LEU A 155 0.25 12.66 21.79
N ALA A 156 -0.01 13.78 22.48
CA ALA A 156 -0.20 13.79 23.92
C ALA A 156 -1.48 13.06 24.36
N LYS A 157 -2.54 13.12 23.54
CA LYS A 157 -3.82 12.43 23.78
C LYS A 157 -3.84 11.00 23.27
N TRP A 158 -2.87 10.58 22.45
CA TRP A 158 -2.82 9.25 21.86
C TRP A 158 -3.10 8.09 22.84
N PRO A 159 -2.54 8.06 24.07
CA PRO A 159 -2.83 6.98 25.03
C PRO A 159 -4.32 6.84 25.40
N LEU A 160 -5.10 7.93 25.30
CA LEU A 160 -6.54 7.94 25.53
C LEU A 160 -7.34 7.56 24.27
N ILE A 161 -6.81 7.88 23.08
CA ILE A 161 -7.45 7.66 21.77
C ILE A 161 -7.24 6.23 21.29
N ARG A 162 -6.04 5.70 21.49
CA ARG A 162 -5.58 4.40 21.01
C ARG A 162 -6.57 3.25 21.29
N PRO A 163 -7.16 3.09 22.49
CA PRO A 163 -8.12 2.02 22.73
C PRO A 163 -9.38 2.13 21.88
N ALA A 164 -9.85 3.35 21.60
CA ALA A 164 -11.02 3.59 20.75
C ALA A 164 -10.72 3.27 19.28
N VAL A 165 -9.53 3.63 18.80
CA VAL A 165 -9.04 3.22 17.46
C VAL A 165 -9.01 1.71 17.35
N LEU A 166 -8.37 1.02 18.30
CA LEU A 166 -8.28 -0.45 18.28
C LEU A 166 -9.66 -1.12 18.27
N GLN A 167 -10.59 -0.61 19.08
CA GLN A 167 -11.95 -1.13 19.13
C GLN A 167 -12.67 -0.94 17.79
N ALA A 168 -12.58 0.25 17.19
CA ALA A 168 -13.22 0.53 15.90
C ALA A 168 -12.62 -0.32 14.77
N THR A 169 -11.30 -0.50 14.75
CA THR A 169 -10.61 -1.39 13.79
C THR A 169 -11.03 -2.84 13.97
N PHE A 170 -11.18 -3.31 15.21
CA PHE A 170 -11.71 -4.63 15.48
C PHE A 170 -13.14 -4.81 14.95
N ASP A 171 -14.01 -3.82 15.18
CA ASP A 171 -15.39 -3.87 14.73
C ASP A 171 -15.47 -3.89 13.20
N HIS A 172 -14.66 -3.06 12.52
CA HIS A 172 -14.53 -3.05 11.06
C HIS A 172 -13.98 -4.38 10.52
N TYR A 173 -12.84 -4.86 11.06
CA TYR A 173 -12.25 -6.13 10.65
C TYR A 173 -13.24 -7.28 10.83
N LYS A 174 -14.02 -7.28 11.91
CA LYS A 174 -15.07 -8.29 12.14
C LYS A 174 -16.20 -8.25 11.11
N GLU A 175 -16.54 -7.07 10.61
CA GLU A 175 -17.54 -6.89 9.57
C GLU A 175 -17.08 -7.44 8.22
N ILE A 176 -15.83 -7.16 7.83
CA ILE A 176 -15.25 -7.59 6.55
C ILE A 176 -14.74 -9.05 6.59
N TYR A 177 -14.43 -9.59 7.77
CA TYR A 177 -13.85 -10.92 7.94
C TYR A 177 -14.55 -12.04 7.15
N PRO A 178 -15.90 -12.15 7.10
CA PRO A 178 -16.55 -13.20 6.32
C PRO A 178 -16.23 -13.15 4.83
N GLN A 179 -16.10 -11.94 4.26
CA GLN A 179 -15.81 -11.75 2.84
C GLN A 179 -14.35 -12.10 2.54
N ILE A 180 -13.44 -11.62 3.39
CA ILE A 180 -12.01 -11.91 3.25
C ILE A 180 -11.75 -13.42 3.45
N PHE A 181 -12.43 -14.04 4.41
CA PHE A 181 -12.36 -15.48 4.65
C PHE A 181 -12.96 -16.30 3.50
N GLU A 182 -13.96 -15.80 2.78
CA GLU A 182 -14.49 -16.49 1.59
C GLU A 182 -13.48 -16.50 0.44
N ILE A 183 -12.69 -15.42 0.29
CA ILE A 183 -11.70 -15.29 -0.77
C ILE A 183 -10.43 -16.09 -0.45
N PHE A 184 -9.96 -16.03 0.81
CA PHE A 184 -8.62 -16.50 1.20
C PHE A 184 -8.63 -17.56 2.31
N GLY A 185 -9.78 -17.87 2.92
CA GLY A 185 -9.85 -18.65 4.18
C GLY A 185 -9.59 -20.15 4.05
N ASP A 186 -9.70 -20.71 2.84
CA ASP A 186 -9.33 -22.09 2.54
C ASP A 186 -7.82 -22.23 2.22
N ASP A 187 -7.10 -21.11 2.12
CA ASP A 187 -5.67 -21.12 1.97
C ASP A 187 -5.00 -21.18 3.36
N ASP A 188 -4.44 -22.34 3.68
CA ASP A 188 -3.67 -22.56 4.92
C ASP A 188 -2.55 -21.52 5.09
N ASP A 189 -2.07 -20.94 4.00
CA ASP A 189 -1.00 -19.94 4.03
C ASP A 189 -1.49 -18.64 4.69
N TYR A 190 -2.75 -18.26 4.50
CA TYR A 190 -3.31 -17.00 5.02
C TYR A 190 -3.87 -17.08 6.46
N GLN A 191 -3.90 -18.27 7.08
CA GLN A 191 -4.47 -18.46 8.42
C GLN A 191 -3.82 -17.59 9.50
N PHE A 192 -2.54 -17.24 9.34
CA PHE A 192 -1.78 -16.41 10.29
C PHE A 192 -1.99 -14.91 10.06
N LEU A 193 -2.27 -14.50 8.83
CA LEU A 193 -2.52 -13.10 8.45
C LEU A 193 -3.96 -12.67 8.74
N MET A 194 -4.88 -13.62 8.92
CA MET A 194 -6.30 -13.33 9.09
C MET A 194 -6.90 -14.13 10.25
N PRO A 195 -6.44 -13.88 11.50
CA PRO A 195 -7.00 -14.57 12.65
C PRO A 195 -8.48 -14.21 12.81
N LYS A 196 -9.24 -15.14 13.36
CA LYS A 196 -10.65 -14.90 13.65
C LYS A 196 -10.81 -13.70 14.62
N PRO A 197 -11.69 -12.73 14.33
CA PRO A 197 -11.94 -11.56 15.17
C PRO A 197 -12.63 -11.97 16.48
N THR A 198 -11.85 -12.35 17.48
CA THR A 198 -12.36 -12.78 18.80
C THR A 198 -12.31 -11.65 19.84
N THR A 199 -11.23 -10.88 19.87
CA THR A 199 -11.06 -9.70 20.74
C THR A 199 -10.31 -8.59 20.01
N PRO A 200 -10.38 -7.33 20.48
CA PRO A 200 -9.60 -6.23 19.91
C PRO A 200 -8.08 -6.49 19.93
N GLU A 201 -7.57 -7.16 20.96
CA GLU A 201 -6.15 -7.51 21.03
C GLU A 201 -5.73 -8.49 19.93
N ALA A 202 -6.64 -9.32 19.43
CA ALA A 202 -6.35 -10.26 18.36
C ALA A 202 -6.05 -9.58 17.02
N VAL A 203 -6.50 -8.32 16.84
CA VAL A 203 -6.23 -7.54 15.61
C VAL A 203 -5.12 -6.52 15.80
N ALA A 204 -4.64 -6.30 17.03
CA ALA A 204 -3.66 -5.25 17.33
C ALA A 204 -2.30 -5.45 16.65
N ASP A 205 -1.98 -6.68 16.24
CA ASP A 205 -0.74 -7.01 15.52
C ASP A 205 -0.92 -7.13 14.00
N LEU A 206 -2.16 -6.98 13.50
CA LEU A 206 -2.49 -7.13 12.09
C LEU A 206 -2.41 -5.83 11.30
N PHE A 207 -2.16 -4.71 11.96
CA PHE A 207 -2.02 -3.42 11.31
C PHE A 207 -1.03 -2.53 12.06
N ILE A 208 -0.49 -1.54 11.36
CA ILE A 208 0.45 -0.56 11.88
C ILE A 208 0.08 0.83 11.38
N ILE A 209 0.30 1.85 12.22
CA ILE A 209 0.18 3.25 11.79
C ILE A 209 1.56 3.74 11.36
N THR A 210 1.68 4.18 10.12
CA THR A 210 2.93 4.76 9.56
C THR A 210 2.74 6.22 9.15
N ALA A 211 1.50 6.69 9.03
CA ALA A 211 1.18 8.05 8.64
C ALA A 211 0.12 8.71 9.54
N ILE A 212 0.27 10.01 9.73
CA ILE A 212 -0.73 10.91 10.33
C ILE A 212 -1.04 12.00 9.31
N TYR A 213 -2.32 12.26 9.06
CA TYR A 213 -2.76 13.30 8.13
C TYR A 213 -3.47 14.41 8.88
N LEU A 214 -3.01 15.65 8.71
CA LEU A 214 -3.63 16.83 9.32
C LEU A 214 -4.48 17.57 8.29
N ARG A 215 -5.78 17.69 8.55
CA ARG A 215 -6.76 18.36 7.67
C ARG A 215 -7.19 19.72 8.20
N ASP A 216 -7.59 20.65 7.35
CA ASP A 216 -7.94 22.02 7.76
C ASP A 216 -9.17 22.09 8.69
N ASP A 217 -10.11 21.16 8.54
CA ASP A 217 -11.37 21.05 9.28
C ASP A 217 -11.24 20.53 10.73
N GLY A 218 -10.02 20.24 11.16
CA GLY A 218 -9.70 19.73 12.49
C GLY A 218 -9.64 18.20 12.59
N CYS A 219 -9.98 17.46 11.53
CA CYS A 219 -9.90 16.00 11.53
C CYS A 219 -8.46 15.48 11.42
N VAL A 220 -8.16 14.35 12.05
CA VAL A 220 -6.84 13.69 12.00
C VAL A 220 -7.01 12.33 11.35
N GLY A 221 -6.38 12.13 10.20
CA GLY A 221 -6.29 10.84 9.55
C GLY A 221 -5.12 10.02 10.11
N LEU A 222 -5.29 8.70 10.20
CA LEU A 222 -4.22 7.74 10.47
C LEU A 222 -4.16 6.76 9.31
N GLY A 223 -2.97 6.61 8.72
CA GLY A 223 -2.72 5.69 7.62
C GLY A 223 -1.65 4.66 7.97
N GLY A 224 -1.68 3.51 7.30
CA GLY A 224 -0.58 2.56 7.33
C GLY A 224 -0.92 1.22 6.67
N HIS A 225 -0.31 0.15 7.18
CA HIS A 225 -0.40 -1.17 6.57
C HIS A 225 -1.29 -2.11 7.39
N CYS A 226 -1.89 -3.08 6.73
CA CYS A 226 -2.61 -4.18 7.35
C CYS A 226 -2.40 -5.49 6.60
N THR A 227 -2.54 -6.62 7.30
CA THR A 227 -2.35 -7.96 6.73
C THR A 227 -3.47 -8.42 5.81
N TRP A 228 -4.64 -7.77 5.86
CA TRP A 228 -5.85 -8.22 5.17
C TRP A 228 -6.15 -7.44 3.87
N ASP A 229 -5.35 -6.41 3.55
CA ASP A 229 -5.42 -5.62 2.32
C ASP A 229 -4.05 -4.95 2.05
N ASP A 230 -3.22 -5.61 1.24
CA ASP A 230 -1.87 -5.13 0.89
C ASP A 230 -1.92 -4.04 -0.20
N GLU A 231 -3.01 -3.97 -0.97
CA GLU A 231 -3.15 -3.03 -2.09
C GLU A 231 -3.63 -1.65 -1.61
N HIS A 232 -4.57 -1.61 -0.66
CA HIS A 232 -5.22 -0.36 -0.24
C HIS A 232 -4.86 0.11 1.17
N GLY A 233 -4.18 -0.73 1.96
CA GLY A 233 -3.72 -0.41 3.31
C GLY A 233 -4.84 -0.10 4.30
N TYR A 234 -4.46 0.54 5.40
CA TYR A 234 -5.32 0.80 6.55
C TYR A 234 -5.52 2.30 6.77
N GLY A 235 -6.77 2.71 6.97
CA GLY A 235 -7.13 4.11 7.23
C GLY A 235 -8.13 4.29 8.37
N VAL A 236 -7.93 5.36 9.16
CA VAL A 236 -8.87 5.82 10.19
C VAL A 236 -8.99 7.33 10.13
N LEU A 237 -10.22 7.84 10.22
CA LEU A 237 -10.47 9.26 10.41
C LEU A 237 -10.93 9.56 11.83
N LEU A 238 -10.30 10.55 12.47
CA LEU A 238 -10.67 11.05 13.79
C LEU A 238 -11.21 12.47 13.69
N LYS A 239 -12.29 12.76 14.42
CA LYS A 239 -12.78 14.11 14.66
C LYS A 239 -12.97 14.32 16.15
N ASP A 240 -12.41 15.39 16.70
CA ASP A 240 -12.45 15.70 18.14
C ASP A 240 -12.01 14.52 19.02
N ASN A 241 -11.00 13.75 18.57
CA ASN A 241 -10.47 12.53 19.21
C ASN A 241 -11.45 11.33 19.23
N GLN A 242 -12.51 11.36 18.41
CA GLN A 242 -13.44 10.25 18.22
C GLN A 242 -13.28 9.65 16.83
N VAL A 243 -13.41 8.32 16.73
CA VAL A 243 -13.38 7.62 15.44
C VAL A 243 -14.64 7.93 14.64
N VAL A 244 -14.46 8.40 13.41
CA VAL A 244 -15.53 8.70 12.46
C VAL A 244 -15.71 7.56 11.47
N THR A 245 -14.61 7.10 10.87
CA THR A 245 -14.58 5.97 9.94
C THR A 245 -13.30 5.16 10.11
N VAL A 246 -13.37 3.88 9.73
CA VAL A 246 -12.25 2.94 9.62
C VAL A 246 -12.44 2.14 8.34
N GLY A 247 -11.38 1.99 7.57
CA GLY A 247 -11.41 1.26 6.31
C GLY A 247 -10.05 1.25 5.63
N HIS A 248 -10.06 1.54 4.33
CA HIS A 248 -8.87 1.57 3.48
C HIS A 248 -8.07 2.83 3.79
N GLU A 249 -6.80 2.93 3.36
CA GLU A 249 -6.01 4.15 3.62
C GLU A 249 -6.75 5.42 3.13
N SER A 250 -7.53 5.31 2.06
CA SER A 250 -8.33 6.43 1.54
C SER A 250 -9.32 7.03 2.55
N ASP A 251 -9.82 6.24 3.50
CA ASP A 251 -10.72 6.70 4.56
C ASP A 251 -10.02 7.68 5.52
N ALA A 252 -8.69 7.65 5.61
CA ALA A 252 -7.92 8.63 6.38
C ALA A 252 -7.97 10.04 5.75
N PHE A 253 -8.41 10.15 4.49
CA PHE A 253 -8.57 11.39 3.72
C PHE A 253 -10.04 11.74 3.45
N ALA A 254 -11.01 10.98 3.96
CA ALA A 254 -12.45 11.19 3.72
C ALA A 254 -13.03 12.40 4.46
#